data_AF-A0A537HL82-F1
#
_entry.id   AF-A0A537HL82-F1
#
_cell.length_a   1.000
_cell.length_b   1.000
_cell.length_c   1.000
_cell.angle_alpha   90.00
_cell.angle_beta   90.00
_cell.angle_gamma   90.00
#
_symmetry.space_group_name_H-M   'P 1'
#
loop_
_entity.id
_entity.type
_entity.pdbx_description
1 polymer ?
#
loop_
_entity_poly.entity_id
_entity_poly.type
_entity_poly.pdbx_seq_one_letter_code
_entity_poly.pdbx_strand_id
1 'polypeptide(L)'
;MPEIKWQDWSKDAFEKAKLEQKPILLDIFGSWCHWCHVMDKTSYSDPAVADFVNKNFVAVRVDTDKRPDVNRRYNMGGWPSTVFLDSEGKVITGGTYIPPQQMREVLRSVTDLYQKSKGKIRSKLGPVNIPKPTKEELTERLIRDISTTMAVNFDIDYGGFGFEPKFLHTEALELALLRFHYNDEKEMMTVASRTLDKMGKGGVYDTVEGGFFRYSTTRDWSIPHFEKMAEDNAKLLAVYLHAYQLTSNPFYKEVAEGIIRYVDNVLTDRLKPGFYGSQDADEEYYKLDREARMKHAAPKIDQTIYTNFNALFISSYLLGGLVLKRPDLSKFAIQALDNLLEANLKGDGLLSHYNRGDAPTGLL
;
A
#
# COMPACT_ATOMS: atom_id res chain seq x y z
N MET A 1 -16.75 26.83 7.52
CA MET A 1 -16.55 26.06 8.76
C MET A 1 -15.04 25.94 8.98
N PRO A 2 -14.54 25.91 10.23
CA PRO A 2 -13.10 25.81 10.46
C PRO A 2 -12.58 24.45 9.97
N GLU A 3 -11.44 24.46 9.29
CA GLU A 3 -10.72 23.27 8.82
C GLU A 3 -9.35 23.21 9.49
N ILE A 4 -8.82 21.99 9.67
CA ILE A 4 -7.47 21.81 10.22
C ILE A 4 -6.44 22.36 9.24
N LYS A 5 -5.52 23.18 9.74
CA LYS A 5 -4.41 23.75 8.97
C LYS A 5 -3.25 22.76 8.89
N TRP A 6 -3.43 21.75 8.06
CA TRP A 6 -2.41 20.75 7.78
C TRP A 6 -1.15 21.36 7.17
N GLN A 7 0.01 20.89 7.61
CA GLN A 7 1.33 21.22 7.07
C GLN A 7 2.02 19.95 6.57
N ASP A 8 2.97 20.11 5.66
CA ASP A 8 3.80 19.00 5.20
C ASP A 8 4.82 18.58 6.26
N TRP A 9 5.24 17.32 6.19
CA TRP A 9 6.35 16.81 6.99
C TRP A 9 7.66 17.50 6.62
N SER A 10 8.06 18.49 7.42
CA SER A 10 9.17 19.40 7.15
C SER A 10 9.88 19.82 8.43
N LYS A 11 11.14 20.26 8.34
CA LYS A 11 11.87 20.81 9.50
C LYS A 11 11.13 21.99 10.11
N ASP A 12 10.55 22.87 9.29
CA ASP A 12 9.80 24.05 9.70
C ASP A 12 8.60 23.69 10.59
N ALA A 13 7.88 22.60 10.30
CA ALA A 13 6.80 22.13 11.17
C ALA A 13 7.30 21.73 12.56
N PHE A 14 8.44 21.04 12.65
CA PHE A 14 9.06 20.64 13.93
C PHE A 14 9.63 21.85 14.69
N GLU A 15 10.27 22.79 13.99
CA GLU A 15 10.78 24.03 14.57
C GLU A 15 9.64 24.88 15.13
N LYS A 16 8.53 25.00 14.39
CA LYS A 16 7.30 25.65 14.85
C LYS A 16 6.74 24.97 16.09
N ALA A 17 6.68 23.64 16.13
CA ALA A 17 6.21 22.88 17.30
C ALA A 17 7.07 23.17 18.54
N LYS A 18 8.39 23.29 18.35
CA LYS A 18 9.34 23.64 19.41
C LYS A 18 9.16 25.09 19.89
N LEU A 19 9.03 26.04 18.96
CA LEU A 19 8.87 27.48 19.27
C LEU A 19 7.54 27.76 19.97
N GLU A 20 6.45 27.19 19.46
CA GLU A 20 5.11 27.36 20.03
C GLU A 20 4.84 26.46 21.25
N GLN A 21 5.78 25.58 21.59
CA GLN A 21 5.65 24.58 22.66
C GLN A 21 4.38 23.74 22.53
N LYS A 22 4.07 23.30 21.30
CA LYS A 22 2.91 22.49 20.99
C LYS A 22 3.34 21.07 20.59
N PRO A 23 2.55 20.04 20.94
CA PRO A 23 2.72 18.71 20.35
C PRO A 23 2.37 18.74 18.85
N ILE A 24 2.83 17.72 18.14
CA ILE A 24 2.50 17.50 16.72
C ILE A 24 1.37 16.46 16.64
N LEU A 25 0.35 16.77 15.86
CA LEU A 25 -0.62 15.78 15.38
C LEU A 25 -0.19 15.35 13.98
N LEU A 26 0.31 14.13 13.85
CA LEU A 26 0.64 13.51 12.58
C LEU A 26 -0.52 12.63 12.12
N ASP A 27 -1.07 12.93 10.93
CA ASP A 27 -1.96 12.04 10.19
C ASP A 27 -1.19 11.40 9.03
N ILE A 28 -1.14 10.07 8.98
CA ILE A 28 -0.66 9.32 7.82
C ILE A 28 -1.86 8.70 7.13
N PHE A 29 -2.09 9.11 5.88
CA PHE A 29 -3.25 8.70 5.08
C PHE A 29 -2.81 8.07 3.74
N GLY A 30 -3.72 7.38 3.08
CA GLY A 30 -3.60 6.99 1.67
C GLY A 30 -4.71 7.67 0.86
N SER A 31 -4.41 8.14 -0.34
CA SER A 31 -5.41 8.77 -1.21
C SER A 31 -6.53 7.79 -1.62
N TRP A 32 -6.24 6.50 -1.56
CA TRP A 32 -7.11 5.36 -1.86
C TRP A 32 -7.89 4.84 -0.64
N CYS A 33 -7.54 5.28 0.57
CA CYS A 33 -7.96 4.63 1.81
C CYS A 33 -9.38 5.01 2.23
N HIS A 34 -10.30 4.04 2.26
CA HIS A 34 -11.68 4.27 2.66
C HIS A 34 -11.81 4.92 4.07
N TRP A 35 -11.18 4.33 5.08
CA TRP A 35 -11.26 4.82 6.46
C TRP A 35 -10.61 6.20 6.66
N CYS A 36 -9.67 6.57 5.78
CA CYS A 36 -9.07 7.89 5.77
C CYS A 36 -10.11 8.93 5.29
N HIS A 37 -10.88 8.61 4.25
CA HIS A 37 -12.01 9.45 3.81
C HIS A 37 -13.12 9.53 4.86
N VAL A 38 -13.43 8.43 5.55
CA VAL A 38 -14.40 8.43 6.66
C VAL A 38 -13.91 9.35 7.79
N MET A 39 -12.63 9.27 8.15
CA MET A 39 -12.03 10.12 9.17
C MET A 39 -12.04 11.61 8.81
N ASP A 40 -11.77 11.93 7.54
CA ASP A 40 -11.84 13.30 7.00
C ASP A 40 -13.27 13.86 7.08
N LYS A 41 -14.27 13.07 6.70
CA LYS A 41 -15.70 13.47 6.68
C LYS A 41 -16.37 13.48 8.04
N THR A 42 -15.74 12.93 9.07
CA THR A 42 -16.34 12.79 10.41
C THR A 42 -15.51 13.51 11.46
N SER A 43 -14.33 12.98 11.80
CA SER A 43 -13.50 13.47 12.91
C SER A 43 -12.80 14.78 12.59
N TYR A 44 -12.16 14.90 11.42
CA TYR A 44 -11.40 16.10 11.06
C TYR A 44 -12.27 17.25 10.54
N SER A 45 -13.48 16.96 10.07
CA SER A 45 -14.49 17.97 9.71
C SER A 45 -15.33 18.46 10.89
N ASP A 46 -15.23 17.85 12.08
CA ASP A 46 -15.92 18.32 13.28
C ASP A 46 -15.33 19.69 13.70
N PRO A 47 -16.13 20.77 13.74
CA PRO A 47 -15.61 22.11 14.02
C PRO A 47 -14.88 22.23 15.36
N ALA A 48 -15.35 21.49 16.39
CA ALA A 48 -14.72 21.52 17.70
C ALA A 48 -13.37 20.78 17.69
N VAL A 49 -13.21 19.75 16.86
CA VAL A 49 -11.91 19.10 16.63
C VAL A 49 -10.99 20.05 15.88
N ALA A 50 -11.44 20.63 14.76
CA ALA A 50 -10.62 21.49 13.91
C ALA A 50 -10.09 22.72 14.68
N ASP A 51 -10.95 23.41 15.44
CA ASP A 51 -10.56 24.55 16.25
C ASP A 51 -9.57 24.17 17.36
N PHE A 52 -9.80 23.02 18.02
CA PHE A 52 -8.92 22.55 19.08
C PHE A 52 -7.53 22.18 18.54
N VAL A 53 -7.47 21.50 17.40
CA VAL A 53 -6.22 21.14 16.73
C VAL A 53 -5.46 22.40 16.33
N ASN A 54 -6.11 23.33 15.62
CA ASN A 54 -5.47 24.58 15.17
C ASN A 54 -4.92 25.42 16.32
N LYS A 55 -5.58 25.38 17.49
CA LYS A 55 -5.13 26.12 18.68
C LYS A 55 -3.97 25.44 19.40
N ASN A 56 -4.01 24.11 19.55
CA ASN A 56 -3.15 23.40 20.51
C ASN A 56 -2.09 22.50 19.89
N PHE A 57 -2.13 22.25 18.58
CA PHE A 57 -1.22 21.34 17.88
C PHE A 57 -0.58 21.99 16.67
N VAL A 58 0.60 21.49 16.30
CA VAL A 58 1.09 21.61 14.93
C VAL A 58 0.57 20.39 14.16
N ALA A 59 -0.38 20.60 13.27
CA ALA A 59 -0.96 19.54 12.46
C ALA A 59 -0.08 19.25 11.23
N VAL A 60 0.35 18.01 11.08
CA VAL A 60 1.17 17.51 9.98
C VAL A 60 0.43 16.37 9.29
N ARG A 61 0.35 16.41 7.96
CA ARG A 61 -0.34 15.38 7.17
C ARG A 61 0.60 14.79 6.14
N VAL A 62 0.57 13.46 6.00
CA VAL A 62 1.52 12.73 5.16
C VAL A 62 0.82 11.64 4.36
N ASP A 63 1.01 11.68 3.05
CA ASP A 63 0.60 10.59 2.17
C ASP A 63 1.59 9.42 2.31
N THR A 64 1.06 8.23 2.62
CA THR A 64 1.83 7.02 2.90
C THR A 64 2.69 6.59 1.71
N ASP A 65 2.21 6.76 0.49
CA ASP A 65 2.91 6.31 -0.72
C ASP A 65 3.98 7.32 -1.11
N LYS A 66 3.79 8.62 -0.82
CA LYS A 66 4.81 9.65 -1.07
C LYS A 66 5.92 9.67 -0.03
N ARG A 67 5.64 9.26 1.20
CA ARG A 67 6.59 9.24 2.33
C ARG A 67 6.59 7.88 3.06
N PRO A 68 7.01 6.82 2.37
CA PRO A 68 7.10 5.48 2.95
C PRO A 68 8.07 5.43 4.14
N ASP A 69 9.04 6.35 4.21
CA ASP A 69 9.95 6.53 5.35
C ASP A 69 9.23 6.97 6.63
N VAL A 70 8.29 7.92 6.52
CA VAL A 70 7.48 8.39 7.65
C VAL A 70 6.46 7.33 8.02
N ASN A 71 5.80 6.72 7.03
CA ASN A 71 4.85 5.64 7.26
C ASN A 71 5.53 4.48 8.01
N ARG A 72 6.67 3.98 7.55
CA ARG A 72 7.41 2.87 8.21
C ARG A 72 7.74 3.16 9.68
N ARG A 73 8.01 4.42 10.01
CA ARG A 73 8.40 4.84 11.36
C ARG A 73 7.21 5.05 12.30
N TYR A 74 6.10 5.57 11.79
CA TYR A 74 5.00 6.06 12.61
C TYR A 74 3.65 5.37 12.35
N ASN A 75 3.57 4.40 11.44
CA ASN A 75 2.33 3.66 11.22
C ASN A 75 1.92 2.90 12.49
N MET A 76 0.64 2.99 12.85
CA MET A 76 0.04 2.39 14.05
C MET A 76 -0.65 1.05 13.74
N GLY A 77 -0.20 0.34 12.70
CA GLY A 77 -0.74 -0.95 12.26
C GLY A 77 -1.82 -0.87 11.17
N GLY A 78 -2.03 0.30 10.55
CA GLY A 78 -3.02 0.47 9.48
C GLY A 78 -3.17 1.93 9.05
N TRP A 79 -4.14 2.19 8.18
CA TRP A 79 -4.49 3.54 7.72
C TRP A 79 -5.97 3.84 8.01
N PRO A 80 -6.30 5.07 8.41
CA PRO A 80 -5.39 6.16 8.75
C PRO A 80 -4.54 5.80 9.98
N SER A 81 -3.38 6.44 10.14
CA SER A 81 -2.57 6.38 11.35
C SER A 81 -2.51 7.75 11.98
N THR A 82 -3.14 7.90 13.14
CA THR A 82 -3.18 9.13 13.93
C THR A 82 -2.14 9.05 15.04
N VAL A 83 -1.14 9.92 14.98
CA VAL A 83 0.02 9.85 15.88
C VAL A 83 0.25 11.20 16.54
N PHE A 84 0.39 11.19 17.86
CA PHE A 84 0.73 12.37 18.63
C PHE A 84 2.20 12.31 18.97
N LEU A 85 2.96 13.33 18.55
CA LEU A 85 4.41 13.42 18.76
C LEU A 85 4.76 14.59 19.66
N ASP A 86 5.88 14.48 20.38
CA ASP A 86 6.54 15.66 20.93
C ASP A 86 7.26 16.47 19.84
N SER A 87 7.78 17.65 20.19
CA SER A 87 8.50 18.53 19.25
C SER A 87 9.84 17.95 18.76
N GLU A 88 10.30 16.83 19.32
CA GLU A 88 11.47 16.07 18.85
C GLU A 88 11.08 14.87 17.96
N GLY A 89 9.78 14.66 17.71
CA GLY A 89 9.27 13.56 16.89
C GLY A 89 9.22 12.22 17.61
N LYS A 90 9.25 12.19 18.94
CA LYS A 90 9.00 10.97 19.72
C LYS A 90 7.51 10.78 19.91
N VAL A 91 7.06 9.54 19.78
CA VAL A 91 5.65 9.17 19.95
C VAL A 91 5.22 9.41 21.41
N ILE A 92 4.07 10.06 21.59
CA ILE A 92 3.38 10.19 22.87
C ILE A 92 2.35 9.07 22.98
N THR A 93 1.47 9.01 21.97
CA THR A 93 0.41 8.02 21.80
C THR A 93 -0.04 8.01 20.34
N GLY A 94 -0.85 7.03 19.95
CA GLY A 94 -1.42 6.95 18.62
C GLY A 94 -2.44 5.83 18.49
N GLY A 95 -3.10 5.80 17.34
CA GLY A 95 -4.07 4.78 16.95
C GLY A 95 -4.35 4.87 15.45
N THR A 96 -5.25 4.03 14.95
CA THR A 96 -5.66 4.10 13.54
C THR A 96 -6.79 5.12 13.35
N TYR A 97 -8.01 4.66 13.06
CA TYR A 97 -9.21 5.47 13.02
C TYR A 97 -9.64 5.86 14.43
N ILE A 98 -9.88 7.15 14.66
CA ILE A 98 -10.37 7.67 15.94
C ILE A 98 -11.68 8.45 15.69
N PRO A 99 -12.84 7.97 16.19
CA PRO A 99 -14.13 8.66 16.05
C PRO A 99 -14.15 10.06 16.69
N PRO A 100 -15.05 10.97 16.28
CA PRO A 100 -15.03 12.38 16.69
C PRO A 100 -15.07 12.60 18.21
N GLN A 101 -15.90 11.84 18.93
CA GLN A 101 -16.02 11.94 20.39
C GLN A 101 -14.71 11.56 21.08
N GLN A 102 -14.13 10.40 20.71
CA GLN A 102 -12.86 9.92 21.24
C GLN A 102 -11.71 10.84 20.85
N MET A 103 -11.72 11.40 19.64
CA MET A 103 -10.73 12.37 19.18
C MET A 103 -10.65 13.57 20.12
N ARG A 104 -11.79 14.13 20.53
CA ARG A 104 -11.81 15.25 21.50
C ARG A 104 -11.21 14.87 22.86
N GLU A 105 -11.48 13.67 23.35
CA GLU A 105 -10.94 13.20 24.63
C GLU A 105 -9.43 12.98 24.56
N VAL A 106 -8.95 12.36 23.48
CA VAL A 106 -7.52 12.13 23.24
C VAL A 106 -6.78 13.45 23.08
N LEU A 107 -7.31 14.40 22.29
CA LEU A 107 -6.69 15.71 22.10
C LEU A 107 -6.49 16.45 23.43
N ARG A 108 -7.52 16.50 24.29
CA ARG A 108 -7.41 17.11 25.64
C ARG A 108 -6.37 16.39 26.49
N SER A 109 -6.43 15.07 26.53
CA SER A 109 -5.53 14.24 27.33
C SER A 109 -4.06 14.44 26.94
N VAL A 110 -3.78 14.51 25.63
CA VAL A 110 -2.43 14.76 25.10
C VAL A 110 -1.97 16.18 25.44
N THR A 111 -2.81 17.21 25.26
CA THR A 111 -2.45 18.59 25.61
C THR A 111 -2.13 18.71 27.11
N ASP A 112 -2.96 18.16 27.99
CA ASP A 112 -2.74 18.19 29.44
C ASP A 112 -1.44 17.48 29.84
N LEU A 113 -1.17 16.32 29.25
CA LEU A 113 0.05 15.56 29.47
C LEU A 113 1.30 16.35 29.00
N TYR A 114 1.22 16.95 27.81
CA TYR A 114 2.32 17.70 27.20
C TYR A 114 2.68 18.95 28.02
N GLN A 115 1.67 19.69 28.51
CA GLN A 115 1.88 20.84 29.37
C GLN A 115 2.48 20.45 30.73
N LYS A 116 1.94 19.42 31.39
CA LYS A 116 2.45 18.95 32.70
C LYS A 116 3.89 18.44 32.65
N SER A 117 4.27 17.83 31.53
CA SER A 117 5.63 17.32 31.30
C SER A 117 6.63 18.36 30.78
N LYS A 118 6.21 19.63 30.64
CA LYS A 118 7.00 20.71 30.01
C LYS A 118 7.57 20.29 28.63
N GLY A 119 6.77 19.56 27.86
CA GLY A 119 7.14 19.06 26.53
C GLY A 119 8.14 17.90 26.51
N LYS A 120 8.55 17.35 27.66
CA LYS A 120 9.43 16.16 27.72
C LYS A 120 8.66 14.94 28.17
N ILE A 121 7.99 14.28 27.23
CA ILE A 121 7.28 13.02 27.50
C ILE A 121 8.23 11.86 27.22
N ARG A 122 8.40 10.96 28.20
CA ARG A 122 8.95 9.63 27.91
C ARG A 122 7.85 8.80 27.25
N SER A 123 8.04 8.45 25.98
CA SER A 123 7.13 7.56 25.26
C SER A 123 6.92 6.26 26.04
N LYS A 124 5.65 5.82 26.15
CA LYS A 124 5.32 4.45 26.57
C LYS A 124 5.29 3.48 25.39
N LEU A 125 5.15 3.99 24.17
CA LEU A 125 5.25 3.24 22.92
C LEU A 125 6.72 3.24 22.50
N GLY A 126 7.42 2.13 22.73
CA GLY A 126 8.79 1.98 22.23
C GLY A 126 8.83 2.22 20.72
N PRO A 127 9.96 2.72 20.16
CA PRO A 127 10.09 2.76 18.71
C PRO A 127 9.79 1.36 18.15
N VAL A 128 9.05 1.29 17.04
CA VAL A 128 8.93 0.04 16.29
C VAL A 128 10.36 -0.42 16.03
N ASN A 129 10.73 -1.57 16.60
CA ASN A 129 12.08 -2.08 16.48
C ASN A 129 12.22 -2.61 15.05
N ILE A 130 12.62 -1.74 14.13
CA ILE A 130 12.94 -2.15 12.77
C ILE A 130 14.17 -3.06 12.90
N PRO A 131 14.04 -4.35 12.58
CA PRO A 131 15.17 -5.26 12.65
C PRO A 131 16.30 -4.68 11.80
N LYS A 132 17.48 -4.51 12.39
CA LYS A 132 18.64 -4.11 11.60
C LYS A 132 19.03 -5.30 10.73
N PRO A 133 19.30 -5.09 9.42
CA PRO A 133 19.78 -6.16 8.58
C PRO A 133 21.05 -6.76 9.21
N THR A 134 21.02 -8.07 9.43
CA THR A 134 22.20 -8.82 9.87
C THR A 134 23.11 -9.05 8.68
N LYS A 135 24.42 -9.20 8.91
CA LYS A 135 25.37 -9.60 7.86
C LYS A 135 25.38 -11.11 7.62
N GLU A 136 24.35 -11.83 8.09
CA GLU A 136 24.27 -13.27 7.91
C GLU A 136 24.00 -13.57 6.43
N GLU A 137 24.72 -14.56 5.91
CA GLU A 137 24.50 -15.00 4.53
C GLU A 137 23.15 -15.69 4.42
N LEU A 138 22.49 -15.51 3.27
CA LEU A 138 21.27 -16.24 2.94
C LEU A 138 21.62 -17.72 2.76
N THR A 139 21.11 -18.58 3.65
CA THR A 139 21.35 -20.02 3.61
C THR A 139 20.08 -20.78 3.20
N GLU A 140 20.27 -21.95 2.59
CA GLU A 140 19.16 -22.87 2.28
C GLU A 140 18.34 -23.26 3.52
N ARG A 141 19.00 -23.33 4.68
CA ARG A 141 18.31 -23.54 5.96
C ARG A 141 17.31 -22.43 6.26
N LEU A 142 17.70 -21.16 6.11
CA LEU A 142 16.82 -20.01 6.35
C LEU A 142 15.61 -20.04 5.40
N ILE A 143 15.85 -20.36 4.12
CA ILE A 143 14.78 -20.47 3.11
C ILE A 143 13.80 -21.60 3.48
N ARG A 144 14.32 -22.75 3.94
CA ARG A 144 13.48 -23.87 4.41
C ARG A 144 12.68 -23.52 5.66
N ASP A 145 13.26 -22.76 6.60
CA ASP A 145 12.56 -22.30 7.81
C ASP A 145 11.41 -21.35 7.45
N ILE A 146 11.60 -20.47 6.46
CA ILE A 146 10.54 -19.63 5.88
C ILE A 146 9.46 -20.50 5.21
N SER A 147 9.86 -21.45 4.38
CA SER A 147 8.93 -22.35 3.68
C SER A 147 8.11 -23.21 4.65
N THR A 148 8.73 -23.65 5.75
CA THR A 148 8.06 -24.34 6.85
C THR A 148 7.03 -23.43 7.53
N THR A 149 7.40 -22.17 7.80
CA THR A 149 6.49 -21.18 8.37
C THR A 149 5.30 -20.92 7.44
N MET A 150 5.54 -20.82 6.13
CA MET A 150 4.49 -20.69 5.12
C MET A 150 3.53 -21.89 5.16
N ALA A 151 4.06 -23.12 5.17
CA ALA A 151 3.25 -24.33 5.23
C ALA A 151 2.39 -24.41 6.51
N VAL A 152 2.95 -24.01 7.66
CA VAL A 152 2.23 -23.99 8.96
C VAL A 152 1.08 -22.97 8.97
N ASN A 153 1.28 -21.81 8.35
CA ASN A 153 0.27 -20.75 8.30
C ASN A 153 -0.69 -20.87 7.11
N PHE A 154 -0.45 -21.82 6.21
CA PHE A 154 -1.25 -22.00 5.00
C PHE A 154 -2.66 -22.49 5.34
N ASP A 155 -3.65 -21.77 4.85
CA ASP A 155 -5.05 -22.16 4.97
C ASP A 155 -5.41 -23.16 3.87
N ILE A 156 -5.37 -24.45 4.21
CA ILE A 156 -5.67 -25.53 3.26
C ILE A 156 -7.11 -25.46 2.73
N ASP A 157 -8.07 -24.83 3.41
CA ASP A 157 -9.45 -24.81 2.93
C ASP A 157 -9.64 -23.72 1.86
N TYR A 158 -9.13 -22.53 2.15
CA TYR A 158 -9.37 -21.32 1.37
C TYR A 158 -8.12 -20.76 0.66
N GLY A 159 -6.98 -21.44 0.70
CA GLY A 159 -5.70 -20.93 0.20
C GLY A 159 -5.20 -19.72 1.00
N GLY A 160 -4.03 -19.17 0.72
CA GLY A 160 -3.48 -18.02 1.47
C GLY A 160 -2.98 -18.37 2.86
N PHE A 161 -2.72 -17.35 3.67
CA PHE A 161 -2.09 -17.50 4.97
C PHE A 161 -2.95 -16.87 6.08
N GLY A 162 -3.05 -17.55 7.21
CA GLY A 162 -3.80 -17.10 8.37
C GLY A 162 -5.32 -17.06 8.18
N PHE A 163 -5.98 -16.31 9.06
CA PHE A 163 -7.43 -16.06 9.07
C PHE A 163 -7.74 -14.67 8.51
N GLU A 164 -8.92 -14.14 8.75
CA GLU A 164 -9.30 -12.78 8.40
C GLU A 164 -8.62 -11.69 9.26
N PRO A 165 -8.29 -10.50 8.68
CA PRO A 165 -8.28 -10.21 7.25
C PRO A 165 -7.12 -10.90 6.51
N LYS A 166 -7.32 -11.28 5.24
CA LYS A 166 -6.32 -12.00 4.43
C LYS A 166 -5.68 -11.12 3.38
N PHE A 167 -4.36 -11.11 3.37
CA PHE A 167 -3.53 -10.36 2.42
C PHE A 167 -2.99 -11.27 1.32
N LEU A 168 -2.65 -10.67 0.18
CA LEU A 168 -2.29 -11.37 -1.06
C LEU A 168 -0.95 -12.13 -0.95
N HIS A 169 -0.03 -11.65 -0.11
CA HIS A 169 1.29 -12.26 0.17
C HIS A 169 2.06 -12.70 -1.09
N THR A 170 2.13 -11.83 -2.09
CA THR A 170 2.69 -12.12 -3.43
C THR A 170 4.11 -12.69 -3.39
N GLU A 171 4.96 -12.20 -2.50
CA GLU A 171 6.36 -12.62 -2.36
C GLU A 171 6.45 -14.06 -1.80
N ALA A 172 5.53 -14.43 -0.91
CA ALA A 172 5.44 -15.80 -0.41
C ALA A 172 4.93 -16.74 -1.51
N LEU A 173 3.99 -16.30 -2.35
CA LEU A 173 3.51 -17.08 -3.49
C LEU A 173 4.61 -17.27 -4.55
N GLU A 174 5.36 -16.21 -4.86
CA GLU A 174 6.51 -16.29 -5.75
C GLU A 174 7.57 -17.26 -5.20
N LEU A 175 7.91 -17.15 -3.91
CA LEU A 175 8.82 -18.10 -3.27
C LEU A 175 8.31 -19.53 -3.38
N ALA A 176 7.01 -19.77 -3.13
CA ALA A 176 6.43 -21.11 -3.25
C ALA A 176 6.56 -21.68 -4.68
N LEU A 177 6.34 -20.86 -5.72
CA LEU A 177 6.55 -21.27 -7.10
C LEU A 177 8.02 -21.58 -7.40
N LEU A 178 8.96 -20.78 -6.87
CA LEU A 178 10.40 -21.00 -7.02
C LEU A 178 10.86 -22.28 -6.31
N ARG A 179 10.38 -22.56 -5.09
CA ARG A 179 10.66 -23.80 -4.35
C ARG A 179 10.19 -25.02 -5.13
N PHE A 180 8.99 -24.97 -5.71
CA PHE A 180 8.54 -26.04 -6.59
C PHE A 180 9.45 -26.19 -7.82
N HIS A 181 9.75 -25.08 -8.51
CA HIS A 181 10.51 -25.13 -9.77
C HIS A 181 11.94 -25.66 -9.61
N TYR A 182 12.66 -25.21 -8.56
CA TYR A 182 14.07 -25.54 -8.38
C TYR A 182 14.33 -26.73 -7.44
N ASN A 183 13.40 -27.05 -6.54
CA ASN A 183 13.59 -28.07 -5.52
C ASN A 183 12.55 -29.22 -5.57
N ASP A 184 11.59 -29.19 -6.49
CA ASP A 184 10.47 -30.16 -6.61
C ASP A 184 9.62 -30.28 -5.33
N GLU A 185 9.50 -29.19 -4.56
CA GLU A 185 8.66 -29.13 -3.36
C GLU A 185 7.17 -29.02 -3.74
N LYS A 186 6.50 -30.16 -3.88
CA LYS A 186 5.10 -30.26 -4.33
C LYS A 186 4.10 -29.61 -3.39
N GLU A 187 4.42 -29.57 -2.10
CA GLU A 187 3.63 -28.88 -1.09
C GLU A 187 3.59 -27.37 -1.39
N MET A 188 4.69 -26.78 -1.85
CA MET A 188 4.75 -25.37 -2.21
C MET A 188 3.95 -25.06 -3.48
N MET A 189 3.92 -25.96 -4.45
CA MET A 189 2.97 -25.85 -5.57
C MET A 189 1.51 -25.89 -5.10
N THR A 190 1.20 -26.72 -4.10
CA THR A 190 -0.16 -26.76 -3.51
C THR A 190 -0.50 -25.43 -2.82
N VAL A 191 0.44 -24.85 -2.07
CA VAL A 191 0.29 -23.53 -1.45
C VAL A 191 0.01 -22.47 -2.51
N ALA A 192 0.83 -22.38 -3.55
CA ALA A 192 0.68 -21.38 -4.60
C ALA A 192 -0.63 -21.56 -5.39
N SER A 193 -0.84 -22.75 -5.97
CA SER A 193 -1.98 -23.01 -6.85
C SER A 193 -3.33 -22.83 -6.15
N ARG A 194 -3.48 -23.34 -4.93
CA ARG A 194 -4.74 -23.20 -4.18
C ARG A 194 -5.01 -21.76 -3.78
N THR A 195 -3.97 -21.01 -3.42
CA THR A 195 -4.11 -19.58 -3.10
C THR A 195 -4.56 -18.79 -4.33
N LEU A 196 -3.88 -18.98 -5.47
CA LEU A 196 -4.21 -18.30 -6.72
C LEU A 196 -5.62 -18.68 -7.21
N ASP A 197 -5.99 -19.95 -7.14
CA ASP A 197 -7.34 -20.40 -7.49
C ASP A 197 -8.42 -19.73 -6.64
N LYS A 198 -8.21 -19.64 -5.33
CA LYS A 198 -9.19 -19.08 -4.40
C LYS A 198 -9.28 -17.57 -4.51
N MET A 199 -8.15 -16.89 -4.71
CA MET A 199 -8.12 -15.45 -4.97
C MET A 199 -8.77 -15.09 -6.29
N GLY A 200 -8.38 -15.75 -7.40
CA GLY A 200 -8.90 -15.44 -8.74
C GLY A 200 -10.38 -15.77 -8.93
N LYS A 201 -10.93 -16.70 -8.12
CA LYS A 201 -12.37 -17.03 -8.10
C LYS A 201 -13.15 -16.30 -6.99
N GLY A 202 -12.45 -15.59 -6.10
CA GLY A 202 -13.02 -14.85 -4.98
C GLY A 202 -13.40 -13.42 -5.35
N GLY A 203 -13.97 -12.70 -4.39
CA GLY A 203 -14.34 -11.28 -4.54
C GLY A 203 -13.15 -10.32 -4.53
N VAL A 204 -11.95 -10.77 -4.14
CA VAL A 204 -10.73 -9.96 -4.27
C VAL A 204 -10.26 -9.75 -5.71
N TYR A 205 -10.69 -10.59 -6.65
CA TYR A 205 -10.52 -10.35 -8.07
C TYR A 205 -11.76 -9.67 -8.63
N ASP A 206 -11.59 -8.50 -9.26
CA ASP A 206 -12.71 -7.82 -9.89
C ASP A 206 -13.07 -8.49 -11.23
N THR A 207 -14.13 -9.28 -11.23
CA THR A 207 -14.59 -10.01 -12.42
C THR A 207 -15.18 -9.09 -13.51
N VAL A 208 -15.48 -7.83 -13.20
CA VAL A 208 -16.07 -6.87 -14.14
C VAL A 208 -14.97 -6.12 -14.90
N GLU A 209 -14.05 -5.49 -14.18
CA GLU A 209 -13.01 -4.65 -14.80
C GLU A 209 -11.63 -5.31 -14.85
N GLY A 210 -11.45 -6.42 -14.14
CA GLY A 210 -10.16 -7.04 -13.90
C GLY A 210 -9.39 -6.37 -12.77
N GLY A 211 -8.20 -6.90 -12.50
CA GLY A 211 -7.34 -6.46 -11.41
C GLY A 211 -7.81 -6.98 -10.05
N PHE A 212 -6.93 -6.81 -9.07
CA PHE A 212 -7.15 -7.24 -7.69
C PHE A 212 -7.33 -6.04 -6.77
N PHE A 213 -8.26 -6.23 -5.84
CA PHE A 213 -8.39 -5.42 -4.65
C PHE A 213 -7.31 -5.77 -3.63
N ARG A 214 -7.05 -4.84 -2.70
CA ARG A 214 -5.87 -4.87 -1.83
C ARG A 214 -5.81 -6.09 -0.89
N TYR A 215 -6.92 -6.45 -0.26
CA TYR A 215 -7.00 -7.60 0.65
C TYR A 215 -8.46 -8.03 0.86
N SER A 216 -8.66 -9.19 1.47
CA SER A 216 -9.99 -9.70 1.86
C SER A 216 -10.28 -9.44 3.34
N THR A 217 -11.49 -8.97 3.65
CA THR A 217 -11.99 -8.89 5.03
C THR A 217 -12.52 -10.23 5.53
N THR A 218 -12.71 -11.22 4.65
CA THR A 218 -13.13 -12.58 5.00
C THR A 218 -12.05 -13.62 4.71
N ARG A 219 -12.11 -14.74 5.42
CA ARG A 219 -11.18 -15.88 5.26
C ARG A 219 -11.26 -16.53 3.86
N ASP A 220 -12.42 -16.50 3.24
CA ASP A 220 -12.71 -17.21 1.98
C ASP A 220 -12.48 -16.37 0.72
N TRP A 221 -11.94 -15.15 0.86
CA TRP A 221 -11.70 -14.19 -0.21
C TRP A 221 -12.96 -13.56 -0.83
N SER A 222 -14.14 -13.72 -0.21
CA SER A 222 -15.41 -13.26 -0.77
C SER A 222 -15.62 -11.74 -0.69
N ILE A 223 -15.15 -11.08 0.37
CA ILE A 223 -15.39 -9.64 0.57
C ILE A 223 -14.05 -8.88 0.57
N PRO A 224 -13.74 -8.11 -0.49
CA PRO A 224 -12.53 -7.30 -0.52
C PRO A 224 -12.65 -6.05 0.34
N HIS A 225 -11.51 -5.44 0.64
CA HIS A 225 -11.40 -4.01 0.86
C HIS A 225 -11.02 -3.35 -0.48
N PHE A 226 -11.83 -2.41 -0.94
CA PHE A 226 -12.04 -2.13 -2.37
C PHE A 226 -10.99 -1.24 -3.07
N GLU A 227 -9.84 -0.99 -2.46
CA GLU A 227 -8.76 -0.29 -3.17
C GLU A 227 -8.06 -1.19 -4.16
N LYS A 228 -7.60 -0.62 -5.28
CA LYS A 228 -6.74 -1.32 -6.22
C LYS A 228 -5.39 -0.63 -6.31
N MET A 229 -4.37 -1.31 -5.80
CA MET A 229 -3.00 -0.79 -5.76
C MET A 229 -2.22 -1.23 -7.00
N ALA A 230 -1.40 -0.31 -7.54
CA ALA A 230 -0.46 -0.61 -8.62
C ALA A 230 0.52 -1.71 -8.22
N GLU A 231 1.12 -1.59 -7.04
CA GLU A 231 2.12 -2.53 -6.53
C GLU A 231 1.57 -3.97 -6.46
N ASP A 232 0.39 -4.14 -5.86
CA ASP A 232 -0.23 -5.45 -5.70
C ASP A 232 -0.57 -6.10 -7.06
N ASN A 233 -1.14 -5.31 -7.98
CA ASN A 233 -1.50 -5.79 -9.31
C ASN A 233 -0.26 -6.12 -10.16
N ALA A 234 0.82 -5.34 -10.04
CA ALA A 234 2.08 -5.63 -10.72
C ALA A 234 2.66 -6.97 -10.25
N LYS A 235 2.77 -7.17 -8.94
CA LYS A 235 3.30 -8.41 -8.36
C LYS A 235 2.42 -9.61 -8.68
N LEU A 236 1.10 -9.46 -8.59
CA LEU A 236 0.17 -10.54 -8.95
C LEU A 236 0.25 -10.90 -10.43
N LEU A 237 0.43 -9.92 -11.33
CA LEU A 237 0.62 -10.22 -12.75
C LEU A 237 1.82 -11.15 -12.94
N ALA A 238 2.97 -10.86 -12.31
CA ALA A 238 4.14 -11.73 -12.38
C ALA A 238 3.84 -13.14 -11.83
N VAL A 239 3.25 -13.24 -10.63
CA VAL A 239 2.95 -14.52 -9.98
C VAL A 239 2.00 -15.38 -10.82
N TYR A 240 0.93 -14.82 -11.39
CA TYR A 240 0.00 -15.56 -12.26
C TYR A 240 0.67 -15.98 -13.58
N LEU A 241 1.56 -15.17 -14.15
CA LEU A 241 2.32 -15.53 -15.34
C LEU A 241 3.29 -16.68 -15.06
N HIS A 242 4.03 -16.65 -13.95
CA HIS A 242 4.90 -17.74 -13.53
C HIS A 242 4.12 -19.03 -13.24
N ALA A 243 2.99 -18.93 -12.53
CA ALA A 243 2.10 -20.06 -12.30
C ALA A 243 1.57 -20.64 -13.62
N TYR A 244 1.22 -19.78 -14.58
CA TYR A 244 0.82 -20.23 -15.92
C TYR A 244 1.94 -20.96 -16.66
N GLN A 245 3.18 -20.44 -16.62
CA GLN A 245 4.33 -21.12 -17.25
C GLN A 245 4.60 -22.51 -16.65
N LEU A 246 4.47 -22.64 -15.32
CA LEU A 246 4.73 -23.90 -14.62
C LEU A 246 3.62 -24.94 -14.79
N THR A 247 2.38 -24.51 -14.94
CA THR A 247 1.21 -25.41 -14.92
C THR A 247 0.49 -25.54 -16.25
N SER A 248 0.70 -24.60 -17.17
CA SER A 248 -0.10 -24.41 -18.39
C SER A 248 -1.60 -24.25 -18.13
N ASN A 249 -2.02 -23.92 -16.90
CA ASN A 249 -3.43 -23.78 -16.55
C ASN A 249 -4.03 -22.52 -17.21
N PRO A 250 -5.01 -22.64 -18.13
CA PRO A 250 -5.55 -21.49 -18.85
C PRO A 250 -6.23 -20.46 -17.94
N PHE A 251 -6.70 -20.88 -16.75
CA PHE A 251 -7.29 -19.96 -15.77
C PHE A 251 -6.29 -18.90 -15.29
N TYR A 252 -5.03 -19.26 -15.03
CA TYR A 252 -4.02 -18.30 -14.58
C TYR A 252 -3.67 -17.30 -15.68
N LYS A 253 -3.67 -17.74 -16.94
CA LYS A 253 -3.54 -16.85 -18.09
C LYS A 253 -4.70 -15.86 -18.17
N GLU A 254 -5.94 -16.33 -18.00
CA GLU A 254 -7.13 -15.48 -18.05
C GLU A 254 -7.10 -14.38 -16.98
N VAL A 255 -6.70 -14.73 -15.75
CA VAL A 255 -6.56 -13.78 -14.64
C VAL A 255 -5.44 -12.78 -14.92
N ALA A 256 -4.28 -13.22 -15.43
CA ALA A 256 -3.19 -12.33 -15.84
C ALA A 256 -3.64 -11.34 -16.93
N GLU A 257 -4.35 -11.81 -17.96
CA GLU A 257 -4.94 -10.96 -18.98
C GLU A 257 -5.98 -9.98 -18.41
N GLY A 258 -6.70 -10.36 -17.35
CA GLY A 258 -7.60 -9.47 -16.62
C GLY A 258 -6.89 -8.36 -15.86
N ILE A 259 -5.77 -8.66 -15.20
CA ILE A 259 -4.93 -7.63 -14.58
C ILE A 259 -4.42 -6.66 -15.65
N ILE A 260 -3.92 -7.17 -16.78
CA ILE A 260 -3.45 -6.34 -17.89
C ILE A 260 -4.56 -5.43 -18.41
N ARG A 261 -5.76 -5.95 -18.67
CA ARG A 261 -6.91 -5.14 -19.13
C ARG A 261 -7.25 -4.02 -18.15
N TYR A 262 -7.27 -4.30 -16.85
CA TYR A 262 -7.52 -3.29 -15.83
C TYR A 262 -6.47 -2.19 -15.86
N VAL A 263 -5.19 -2.57 -15.82
CA VAL A 263 -4.08 -1.62 -15.77
C VAL A 263 -4.01 -0.79 -17.05
N ASP A 264 -4.21 -1.41 -18.22
CA ASP A 264 -4.21 -0.75 -19.53
C ASP A 264 -5.30 0.32 -19.66
N ASN A 265 -6.46 0.11 -19.02
CA ASN A 265 -7.63 0.99 -19.10
C ASN A 265 -7.66 2.05 -18.00
N VAL A 266 -7.11 1.75 -16.82
CA VAL A 266 -7.31 2.56 -15.61
C VAL A 266 -6.00 3.13 -15.06
N LEU A 267 -4.94 2.33 -14.97
CA LEU A 267 -3.69 2.71 -14.29
C LEU A 267 -2.55 3.06 -15.25
N THR A 268 -2.86 3.42 -16.49
CA THR A 268 -1.83 3.74 -17.49
C THR A 268 -1.97 5.17 -18.01
N ASP A 269 -0.85 5.89 -18.03
CA ASP A 269 -0.71 7.13 -18.81
C ASP A 269 -0.20 6.79 -20.21
N ARG A 270 -1.05 7.00 -21.22
CA ARG A 270 -0.70 6.74 -22.64
C ARG A 270 -0.01 7.93 -23.30
N LEU A 271 -0.19 9.14 -22.77
CA LEU A 271 0.42 10.36 -23.31
C LEU A 271 1.87 10.47 -22.86
N LYS A 272 2.14 10.13 -21.60
CA LYS A 272 3.47 9.99 -21.02
C LYS A 272 3.62 8.57 -20.47
N PRO A 273 4.10 7.61 -21.27
CA PRO A 273 4.16 6.20 -20.91
C PRO A 273 4.61 5.95 -19.48
N GLY A 274 3.71 5.39 -18.67
CA GLY A 274 3.92 5.12 -17.26
C GLY A 274 2.67 4.57 -16.59
N PHE A 275 2.83 4.12 -15.35
CA PHE A 275 1.79 3.52 -14.54
C PHE A 275 1.44 4.43 -13.36
N TYR A 276 0.15 4.66 -13.16
CA TYR A 276 -0.42 5.39 -12.03
C TYR A 276 -0.38 4.55 -10.74
N GLY A 277 -0.50 5.20 -9.58
CA GLY A 277 -0.20 4.58 -8.28
C GLY A 277 -1.32 3.71 -7.71
N SER A 278 -2.58 4.13 -7.85
CA SER A 278 -3.73 3.40 -7.28
C SER A 278 -5.06 3.90 -7.83
N GLN A 279 -6.12 3.12 -7.57
CA GLN A 279 -7.51 3.53 -7.71
C GLN A 279 -8.23 3.43 -6.36
N ASP A 280 -8.98 4.47 -6.04
CA ASP A 280 -9.66 4.70 -4.76
C ASP A 280 -10.71 3.62 -4.44
N ALA A 281 -10.96 3.40 -3.14
CA ALA A 281 -12.03 2.54 -2.69
C ALA A 281 -13.40 3.20 -2.88
N ASP A 282 -14.34 2.47 -3.47
CA ASP A 282 -15.74 2.86 -3.56
C ASP A 282 -16.64 1.63 -3.52
N GLU A 283 -17.14 1.30 -2.33
CA GLU A 283 -17.97 0.12 -2.12
C GLU A 283 -19.23 0.11 -2.98
N GLU A 284 -19.82 1.28 -3.24
CA GLU A 284 -21.05 1.37 -4.00
C GLU A 284 -20.79 1.15 -5.48
N TYR A 285 -19.74 1.77 -6.03
CA TYR A 285 -19.32 1.55 -7.42
C TYR A 285 -18.96 0.08 -7.69
N TYR A 286 -18.17 -0.55 -6.83
CA TYR A 286 -17.68 -1.91 -7.12
C TYR A 286 -18.75 -3.00 -6.92
N LYS A 287 -19.87 -2.72 -6.23
CA LYS A 287 -21.05 -3.61 -6.18
C LYS A 287 -21.85 -3.60 -7.49
N LEU A 288 -21.65 -2.61 -8.35
CA LEU A 288 -22.37 -2.48 -9.61
C LEU A 288 -21.86 -3.47 -10.66
N ASP A 289 -22.77 -3.92 -11.53
CA ASP A 289 -22.42 -4.66 -12.73
C ASP A 289 -21.79 -3.77 -13.82
N ARG A 290 -21.38 -4.38 -14.94
CA ARG A 290 -20.72 -3.66 -16.04
C ARG A 290 -21.55 -2.50 -16.58
N GLU A 291 -22.85 -2.69 -16.80
CA GLU A 291 -23.69 -1.67 -17.43
C GLU A 291 -23.90 -0.50 -16.48
N ALA A 292 -24.10 -0.79 -15.19
CA ALA A 292 -24.24 0.22 -14.17
C ALA A 292 -22.92 0.98 -13.96
N ARG A 293 -21.75 0.33 -13.90
CA ARG A 293 -20.45 1.03 -13.78
C ARG A 293 -20.20 2.02 -14.91
N MET A 294 -20.58 1.70 -16.14
CA MET A 294 -20.47 2.62 -17.29
C MET A 294 -21.31 3.91 -17.14
N LYS A 295 -22.32 3.91 -16.29
CA LYS A 295 -23.22 5.04 -16.02
C LYS A 295 -22.87 5.81 -14.74
N HIS A 296 -21.88 5.34 -13.97
CA HIS A 296 -21.45 5.94 -12.72
C HIS A 296 -20.05 6.55 -12.85
N ALA A 297 -19.75 7.52 -12.01
CA ALA A 297 -18.40 8.07 -11.94
C ALA A 297 -17.46 7.00 -11.38
N ALA A 298 -16.39 6.69 -12.13
CA ALA A 298 -15.38 5.76 -11.68
C ALA A 298 -14.62 6.31 -10.46
N PRO A 299 -14.13 5.44 -9.56
CA PRO A 299 -13.34 5.86 -8.41
C PRO A 299 -12.07 6.58 -8.86
N LYS A 300 -11.65 7.56 -8.07
CA LYS A 300 -10.54 8.45 -8.40
C LYS A 300 -9.24 7.65 -8.56
N ILE A 301 -8.39 8.08 -9.48
CA ILE A 301 -7.07 7.49 -9.71
C ILE A 301 -6.00 8.42 -9.11
N ASP A 302 -5.06 7.85 -8.36
CA ASP A 302 -3.83 8.55 -8.02
C ASP A 302 -2.87 8.48 -9.20
N GLN A 303 -2.77 9.59 -9.94
CA GLN A 303 -1.94 9.70 -11.13
C GLN A 303 -0.44 9.87 -10.84
N THR A 304 -0.01 9.72 -9.59
CA THR A 304 1.41 9.79 -9.24
C THR A 304 2.16 8.60 -9.85
N ILE A 305 3.24 8.88 -10.58
CA ILE A 305 4.14 7.87 -11.14
C ILE A 305 5.24 7.59 -10.12
N TYR A 306 5.08 6.50 -9.36
CA TYR A 306 6.05 6.01 -8.39
C TYR A 306 7.08 5.10 -9.06
N THR A 307 8.36 5.32 -8.78
CA THR A 307 9.47 4.61 -9.42
C THR A 307 9.44 3.11 -9.14
N ASN A 308 9.25 2.71 -7.88
CA ASN A 308 9.20 1.30 -7.50
C ASN A 308 7.98 0.58 -8.11
N PHE A 309 6.80 1.21 -8.10
CA PHE A 309 5.58 0.61 -8.69
C PHE A 309 5.72 0.46 -10.21
N ASN A 310 6.30 1.47 -10.88
CA ASN A 310 6.56 1.41 -12.31
C ASN A 310 7.61 0.35 -12.64
N ALA A 311 8.68 0.23 -11.86
CA ALA A 311 9.68 -0.82 -12.08
C ALA A 311 9.06 -2.23 -11.99
N LEU A 312 8.17 -2.47 -11.03
CA LEU A 312 7.42 -3.73 -10.91
C LEU A 312 6.53 -3.98 -12.14
N PHE A 313 5.76 -2.99 -12.58
CA PHE A 313 4.91 -3.15 -13.76
C PHE A 313 5.70 -3.30 -15.05
N ILE A 314 6.77 -2.54 -15.26
CA ILE A 314 7.68 -2.67 -16.41
C ILE A 314 8.19 -4.11 -16.47
N SER A 315 8.68 -4.64 -15.35
CA SER A 315 9.18 -6.01 -15.27
C SER A 315 8.08 -7.03 -15.59
N SER A 316 6.89 -6.84 -15.03
CA SER A 316 5.74 -7.75 -15.22
C SER A 316 5.15 -7.68 -16.62
N TYR A 317 5.16 -6.51 -17.26
CA TYR A 317 4.72 -6.32 -18.66
C TYR A 317 5.73 -6.89 -19.65
N LEU A 318 7.04 -6.77 -19.38
CA LEU A 318 8.07 -7.44 -20.17
C LEU A 318 7.90 -8.96 -20.12
N LEU A 319 7.70 -9.52 -18.92
CA LEU A 319 7.37 -10.93 -18.73
C LEU A 319 6.09 -11.32 -19.47
N GLY A 320 5.01 -10.54 -19.29
CA GLY A 320 3.72 -10.77 -19.95
C GLY A 320 3.82 -10.76 -21.47
N GLY A 321 4.61 -9.85 -22.05
CA GLY A 321 4.82 -9.80 -23.49
C GLY A 321 5.47 -11.06 -24.05
N LEU A 322 6.39 -11.67 -23.31
CA LEU A 322 7.01 -12.95 -23.68
C LEU A 322 6.06 -14.13 -23.48
N VAL A 323 5.50 -14.27 -22.27
CA VAL A 323 4.68 -15.42 -21.86
C VAL A 323 3.36 -15.49 -22.65
N LEU A 324 2.72 -14.34 -22.86
CA LEU A 324 1.43 -14.24 -23.56
C LEU A 324 1.58 -13.97 -25.06
N LYS A 325 2.81 -13.81 -25.57
CA LYS A 325 3.11 -13.42 -26.97
C LYS A 325 2.43 -12.11 -27.36
N ARG A 326 2.51 -11.11 -26.48
CA ARG A 326 1.92 -9.77 -26.60
C ARG A 326 3.01 -8.70 -26.72
N PRO A 327 3.61 -8.49 -27.91
CA PRO A 327 4.75 -7.59 -28.09
C PRO A 327 4.41 -6.12 -27.79
N ASP A 328 3.14 -5.75 -27.81
CA ASP A 328 2.63 -4.45 -27.40
C ASP A 328 2.92 -4.15 -25.92
N LEU A 329 2.86 -5.15 -25.03
CA LEU A 329 3.19 -4.99 -23.61
C LEU A 329 4.67 -4.67 -23.42
N SER A 330 5.55 -5.41 -24.10
CA SER A 330 7.00 -5.17 -24.04
C SER A 330 7.35 -3.79 -24.59
N LYS A 331 6.72 -3.39 -25.70
CA LYS A 331 6.91 -2.06 -26.29
C LYS A 331 6.52 -0.96 -25.32
N PHE A 332 5.35 -1.06 -24.69
CA PHE A 332 4.89 -0.09 -23.71
C PHE A 332 5.81 -0.03 -22.49
N ALA A 333 6.24 -1.19 -21.97
CA ALA A 333 7.13 -1.28 -20.82
C ALA A 333 8.48 -0.60 -21.06
N ILE A 334 9.07 -0.75 -22.26
CA ILE A 334 10.32 -0.07 -22.63
C ILE A 334 10.11 1.44 -22.69
N GLN A 335 9.02 1.91 -23.30
CA GLN A 335 8.71 3.34 -23.35
C GLN A 335 8.51 3.93 -21.94
N ALA A 336 7.84 3.18 -21.06
CA ALA A 336 7.66 3.57 -19.67
C ALA A 336 8.99 3.60 -18.89
N LEU A 337 9.90 2.66 -19.17
CA LEU A 337 11.24 2.64 -18.58
C LEU A 337 12.06 3.87 -19.01
N ASP A 338 12.08 4.18 -20.30
CA ASP A 338 12.81 5.34 -20.82
C ASP A 338 12.29 6.64 -20.17
N ASN A 339 10.97 6.83 -20.13
CA ASN A 339 10.34 7.98 -19.48
C ASN A 339 10.64 8.04 -17.97
N LEU A 340 10.64 6.89 -17.28
CA LEU A 340 10.93 6.83 -15.85
C LEU A 340 12.38 7.22 -15.55
N LEU A 341 13.34 6.71 -16.34
CA LEU A 341 14.76 7.03 -16.19
C LEU A 341 15.03 8.50 -16.53
N GLU A 342 14.46 9.03 -17.61
CA GLU A 342 14.61 10.44 -17.99
C GLU A 342 14.08 11.38 -16.90
N ALA A 343 12.94 11.05 -16.29
CA ALA A 343 12.32 11.89 -15.27
C ALA A 343 13.00 11.80 -13.89
N ASN A 344 13.41 10.59 -13.47
CA ASN A 344 13.73 10.32 -12.07
C ASN A 344 15.22 10.06 -11.80
N LEU A 345 16.03 9.71 -12.81
CA LEU A 345 17.45 9.43 -12.60
C LEU A 345 18.22 10.72 -12.30
N LYS A 346 18.92 10.74 -11.18
CA LYS A 346 19.76 11.86 -10.75
C LYS A 346 21.22 11.63 -11.14
N GLY A 347 22.00 12.71 -11.14
CA GLY A 347 23.43 12.67 -11.53
C GLY A 347 24.32 11.82 -10.61
N ASP A 348 23.83 11.45 -9.43
CA ASP A 348 24.49 10.53 -8.49
C ASP A 348 24.13 9.06 -8.71
N GLY A 349 23.30 8.76 -9.72
CA GLY A 349 22.83 7.41 -10.05
C GLY A 349 21.63 6.94 -9.22
N LEU A 350 21.11 7.76 -8.31
CA LEU A 350 19.88 7.46 -7.56
C LEU A 350 18.64 7.86 -8.33
N LEU A 351 17.52 7.21 -8.03
CA LEU A 351 16.20 7.55 -8.56
C LEU A 351 15.38 8.32 -7.52
N SER A 352 14.65 9.35 -7.96
CA SER A 352 13.56 9.94 -7.18
C SER A 352 12.44 8.92 -6.94
N HIS A 353 11.78 9.00 -5.78
CA HIS A 353 10.70 8.09 -5.41
C HIS A 353 9.48 8.22 -6.34
N TYR A 354 9.15 9.43 -6.78
CA TYR A 354 8.08 9.71 -7.75
C TYR A 354 8.42 10.89 -8.66
N ASN A 355 7.68 11.02 -9.76
CA ASN A 355 7.90 12.04 -10.79
C ASN A 355 7.35 13.43 -10.39
N ARG A 356 7.97 14.10 -9.39
CA ARG A 356 7.81 15.53 -9.06
C ARG A 356 9.09 16.09 -8.41
N GLY A 357 9.29 17.42 -8.51
CA GLY A 357 10.51 18.10 -8.05
C GLY A 357 10.78 18.06 -6.54
N ASP A 358 9.77 17.78 -5.73
CA ASP A 358 9.83 17.63 -4.26
C ASP A 358 10.01 16.16 -3.81
N ALA A 359 10.13 15.23 -4.76
CA ALA A 359 10.22 13.81 -4.45
C ALA A 359 11.53 13.47 -3.72
N PRO A 360 11.47 12.74 -2.59
CA PRO A 360 12.66 12.24 -1.92
C PRO A 360 13.41 11.23 -2.81
N THR A 361 14.73 11.18 -2.68
CA THR A 361 15.59 10.21 -3.38
C THR A 361 15.99 9.08 -2.44
N GLY A 362 16.27 7.89 -2.99
CA GLY A 362 16.85 6.78 -2.23
C GLY A 362 15.92 6.15 -1.18
N LEU A 363 14.60 6.24 -1.36
CA LEU A 363 13.60 5.62 -0.48
C LEU A 363 13.17 4.20 -0.87
N LEU A 364 13.89 3.56 -1.82
CA LEU A 364 13.62 2.18 -2.24
C LEU A 364 13.71 1.18 -1.07
#